data_AF-A0A5D2LMD0-F1
#
_entry.id   AF-A0A5D2LMD0-F1
#
_cell.length_a   1.000
_cell.length_b   1.000
_cell.length_c   1.000
_cell.angle_alpha   90.00
_cell.angle_beta   90.00
_cell.angle_gamma   90.00
#
_symmetry.space_group_name_H-M   'P 1'
#
loop_
_entity.id
_entity.type
_entity.pdbx_description
1 polymer ?
#
loop_
_entity_poly.entity_id
_entity_poly.type
_entity_poly.pdbx_seq_one_letter_code
_entity_poly.pdbx_strand_id
1 'polypeptide(L)'
;MSMAVSPTLSSVVTNAMDYWCDKTPNPQPCKYFMRQEPKPLVPKTKSEFRKVAVGIALERALHAETHTKWLGKKCRNDKEKAAWADCLKLYQQTILQINQTLHSTKCTDFDVQT
;
A
#
# COMPACT_ATOMS: atom_id res chain seq x y z
N MET A 1 24.38 -4.59 -7.43
CA MET A 1 25.21 -3.73 -6.56
C MET A 1 24.34 -3.29 -5.39
N SER A 2 24.52 -3.92 -4.22
CA SER A 2 23.81 -3.54 -3.00
C SER A 2 24.59 -2.40 -2.34
N MET A 3 24.03 -1.19 -2.31
CA MET A 3 24.64 -0.09 -1.55
C MET A 3 24.28 -0.28 -0.08
N ALA A 4 25.26 -0.65 0.73
CA ALA A 4 25.11 -0.73 2.18
C ALA A 4 24.99 0.71 2.73
N VAL A 5 23.87 1.01 3.39
CA VAL A 5 23.63 2.27 4.08
C VAL A 5 24.23 2.21 5.48
N SER A 6 24.95 3.27 5.89
CA SER A 6 25.60 3.36 7.21
C SER A 6 24.60 3.21 8.37
N PRO A 7 25.00 2.65 9.54
CA PRO A 7 24.10 2.43 10.68
C PRO A 7 23.40 3.70 11.20
N THR A 8 24.10 4.83 11.19
CA THR A 8 23.55 6.15 11.55
C THR A 8 22.44 6.59 10.58
N LEU A 9 22.69 6.46 9.27
CA LEU A 9 21.69 6.75 8.24
C LEU A 9 20.48 5.81 8.36
N SER A 10 20.70 4.53 8.66
CA SER A 10 19.63 3.56 8.92
C SER A 10 18.75 3.98 10.11
N SER A 11 19.33 4.41 11.24
CA SER A 11 18.57 4.87 12.40
C SER A 11 17.73 6.12 12.13
N VAL A 12 18.27 7.09 11.38
CA VAL A 12 17.58 8.33 11.00
C VAL A 12 16.40 8.03 10.08
N VAL A 13 16.60 7.13 9.11
CA VAL A 13 15.55 6.65 8.21
C VAL A 13 14.41 6.01 9.00
N THR A 14 14.73 5.10 9.93
CA THR A 14 13.72 4.40 10.75
C THR A 14 12.91 5.38 11.60
N ASN A 15 13.57 6.32 12.28
CA ASN A 15 12.89 7.30 13.13
C ASN A 15 11.96 8.24 12.34
N ALA A 16 12.42 8.69 11.17
CA ALA A 16 11.60 9.54 10.30
C ALA A 16 10.39 8.80 9.72
N MET A 17 10.54 7.51 9.39
CA MET A 17 9.44 6.67 8.92
C MET A 17 8.41 6.43 10.02
N ASP A 18 8.89 6.09 11.22
CA ASP A 18 8.04 5.83 12.39
C ASP A 18 7.21 7.06 12.74
N TYR A 19 7.81 8.26 12.70
CA TYR A 19 7.10 9.54 12.92
C TYR A 19 5.89 9.72 11.99
N TRP A 20 5.99 9.35 10.71
CA TRP A 20 4.86 9.46 9.79
C TRP A 20 3.82 8.35 10.02
N CYS A 21 4.26 7.12 10.26
CA CYS A 21 3.36 6.00 10.50
C CYS A 21 2.54 6.16 11.79
N ASP A 22 3.11 6.76 12.83
CA ASP A 22 2.42 7.03 14.10
C ASP A 22 1.26 8.03 13.97
N LYS A 23 1.16 8.73 12.83
CA LYS A 23 0.04 9.62 12.50
C LYS A 23 -1.05 8.95 11.65
N THR A 24 -0.88 7.68 11.31
CA THR A 24 -1.89 6.92 10.56
C THR A 24 -2.87 6.24 11.51
N PRO A 25 -4.11 5.93 11.08
CA PRO A 25 -5.05 5.17 11.91
C PRO A 25 -4.53 3.77 12.28
N ASN A 26 -3.59 3.21 11.51
CA ASN A 26 -3.01 1.88 11.73
C ASN A 26 -1.48 1.93 11.72
N PRO A 27 -0.83 2.37 12.83
CA PRO A 27 0.62 2.59 12.85
C PRO A 27 1.46 1.34 12.64
N GLN A 28 1.09 0.21 13.25
CA GLN A 28 1.89 -1.02 13.18
C GLN A 28 1.93 -1.61 11.76
N PRO A 29 0.79 -1.76 11.05
CA PRO A 29 0.81 -2.12 9.63
C PRO A 29 1.63 -1.16 8.76
N CYS A 30 1.52 0.15 8.99
CA CYS A 30 2.32 1.14 8.25
C CYS A 30 3.82 0.89 8.42
N LYS A 31 4.29 0.75 9.67
CA LYS A 31 5.70 0.50 9.98
C LYS A 31 6.20 -0.79 9.34
N TYR A 32 5.39 -1.84 9.37
CA TYR A 32 5.72 -3.13 8.76
C TYR A 32 5.95 -3.01 7.26
N PHE A 33 5.03 -2.42 6.52
CA PHE A 33 5.15 -2.33 5.05
C PHE A 33 6.22 -1.33 4.62
N MET A 34 6.31 -0.17 5.28
CA MET A 34 7.30 0.86 4.94
C MET A 34 8.75 0.39 5.10
N ARG A 35 9.02 -0.52 6.04
CA ARG A 35 10.37 -1.08 6.28
C ARG A 35 10.79 -2.12 5.23
N GLN A 36 9.84 -2.65 4.45
CA GLN A 36 10.12 -3.65 3.42
C GLN A 36 10.53 -3.03 2.09
N GLU A 37 10.40 -1.70 1.96
CA GLU A 37 10.77 -0.99 0.75
C GLU A 37 12.28 -1.11 0.48
N PRO A 38 12.69 -1.61 -0.70
CA PRO A 38 14.10 -1.88 -1.02
C PRO A 38 14.96 -0.61 -1.11
N LYS A 39 14.33 0.56 -1.24
CA LYS A 39 14.96 1.87 -1.13
C LYS A 39 14.21 2.68 -0.09
N PRO A 40 14.75 2.86 1.12
CA PRO A 40 14.13 3.71 2.12
C PRO A 40 14.16 5.17 1.65
N LEU A 41 13.13 5.58 0.94
CA LEU A 41 12.89 6.99 0.66
C LEU A 41 12.36 7.58 1.96
N VAL A 42 13.20 8.34 2.66
CA VAL A 42 12.78 9.08 3.86
C VAL A 42 11.87 10.21 3.40
N PRO A 43 10.56 10.16 3.69
CA PRO A 43 9.67 11.21 3.26
C PRO A 43 9.94 12.45 4.11
N LYS A 44 10.24 13.57 3.45
CA LYS A 44 10.46 14.87 4.10
C LYS A 44 9.14 15.63 4.24
N THR A 45 8.17 15.34 3.36
CA THR A 45 6.85 15.97 3.38
C THR A 45 5.72 14.95 3.51
N LYS A 46 4.55 15.41 3.96
CA LYS A 46 3.32 14.59 3.99
C LYS A 46 2.94 14.07 2.60
N SER A 47 3.20 14.86 1.55
CA SER A 47 2.93 14.48 0.16
C SER A 47 3.83 13.33 -0.29
N GLU A 48 5.12 13.40 0.00
CA GLU A 48 6.07 12.31 -0.27
C GLU A 48 5.69 11.04 0.51
N PHE A 49 5.33 11.17 1.80
CA PHE A 49 4.89 10.03 2.60
C PHE A 49 3.64 9.39 1.99
N ARG A 50 2.65 10.19 1.62
CA ARG A 50 1.44 9.73 0.95
C ARG A 50 1.78 9.00 -0.35
N LYS A 51 2.68 9.54 -1.17
CA LYS A 51 3.06 8.91 -2.45
C LYS A 51 3.68 7.52 -2.23
N VAL A 52 4.56 7.39 -1.24
CA VAL A 52 5.14 6.09 -0.87
C VAL A 52 4.05 5.14 -0.35
N ALA A 53 3.21 5.60 0.58
CA ALA A 53 2.15 4.78 1.17
C ALA A 53 1.14 4.26 0.13
N VAL A 54 0.72 5.13 -0.79
CA VAL A 54 -0.21 4.77 -1.87
C VAL A 54 0.46 3.83 -2.88
N GLY A 55 1.76 4.00 -3.16
CA GLY A 55 2.53 3.07 -4.00
C GLY A 55 2.58 1.67 -3.40
N ILE A 56 2.89 1.56 -2.11
CA ILE A 56 2.84 0.29 -1.36
C ILE A 56 1.44 -0.32 -1.43
N ALA A 57 0.39 0.48 -1.20
CA ALA A 57 -0.99 0.01 -1.26
C ALA A 57 -1.35 -0.57 -2.64
N LEU A 58 -0.88 0.05 -3.73
CA LEU A 58 -1.06 -0.46 -5.10
C LEU A 58 -0.40 -1.84 -5.27
N GLU A 59 0.85 -1.98 -4.83
CA GLU A 59 1.57 -3.26 -4.92
C GLU A 59 0.84 -4.37 -4.16
N ARG A 60 0.40 -4.07 -2.93
CA ARG A 60 -0.35 -5.03 -2.11
C ARG A 60 -1.70 -5.38 -2.72
N ALA A 61 -2.39 -4.42 -3.34
CA ALA A 61 -3.64 -4.66 -4.05
C ALA A 61 -3.43 -5.56 -5.28
N LEU A 62 -2.37 -5.35 -6.06
CA LEU A 62 -2.01 -6.21 -7.20
C LEU A 62 -1.68 -7.64 -6.76
N HIS A 63 -0.93 -7.79 -5.66
CA HIS A 63 -0.63 -9.10 -5.10
C HIS A 63 -1.91 -9.82 -4.63
N ALA A 64 -2.81 -9.10 -3.95
CA ALA A 64 -4.07 -9.64 -3.48
C ALA A 64 -5.02 -10.00 -4.64
N GLU A 65 -5.07 -9.20 -5.71
CA GLU A 65 -5.85 -9.49 -6.92
C GLU A 65 -5.36 -10.76 -7.62
N THR A 66 -4.03 -10.88 -7.77
CA THR A 66 -3.39 -12.08 -8.34
C THR A 66 -3.70 -13.32 -7.52
N HIS A 67 -3.58 -13.24 -6.19
CA HIS A 67 -3.91 -14.36 -5.32
C HIS A 67 -5.41 -14.72 -5.39
N THR A 68 -6.28 -13.71 -5.40
CA THR A 68 -7.73 -13.88 -5.49
C THR A 68 -8.12 -14.59 -6.77
N LYS A 69 -7.54 -14.24 -7.94
CA LYS A 69 -7.76 -14.98 -9.20
C LYS A 69 -7.53 -16.48 -9.05
N TRP A 70 -6.47 -16.88 -8.35
CA TRP A 70 -6.15 -18.28 -8.13
C TRP A 70 -7.11 -18.99 -7.17
N LEU A 71 -7.78 -18.27 -6.26
CA LEU A 71 -8.77 -18.85 -5.35
C LEU A 71 -10.08 -19.25 -6.06
N GLY A 72 -10.38 -18.68 -7.22
CA GLY A 72 -11.64 -18.96 -7.94
C GLY A 72 -11.83 -20.45 -8.24
N LYS A 73 -10.76 -21.14 -8.65
CA LYS A 73 -10.78 -22.60 -8.89
C LYS A 73 -10.90 -23.45 -7.62
N LYS A 74 -10.81 -22.84 -6.43
CA LYS A 74 -10.90 -23.53 -5.14
C LYS A 74 -12.26 -23.35 -4.46
N CYS A 75 -13.14 -22.53 -5.02
CA CYS A 75 -14.49 -22.34 -4.50
C CYS A 75 -15.26 -23.66 -4.53
N ARG A 76 -15.89 -24.02 -3.42
CA ARG A 76 -16.55 -25.32 -3.21
C ARG A 76 -18.04 -25.29 -3.52
N ASN A 77 -18.62 -24.10 -3.57
CA ASN A 77 -20.06 -23.88 -3.78
C ASN A 77 -20.32 -22.50 -4.40
N ASP A 78 -21.56 -22.27 -4.81
CA ASP A 78 -21.96 -21.04 -5.49
C ASP A 78 -21.85 -19.79 -4.60
N LYS A 79 -22.02 -19.94 -3.27
CA LYS A 79 -21.86 -18.83 -2.33
C LYS A 79 -20.41 -18.37 -2.25
N GLU A 80 -19.47 -19.31 -2.15
CA GLU A 80 -18.03 -19.02 -2.21
C GLU A 80 -17.64 -18.40 -3.55
N LYS A 81 -18.19 -18.90 -4.66
CA LYS A 81 -17.93 -18.37 -6.00
C LYS A 81 -18.47 -16.94 -6.16
N ALA A 82 -19.64 -16.64 -5.61
CA ALA A 82 -20.19 -15.29 -5.61
C ALA A 82 -19.31 -14.33 -4.79
N ALA A 83 -18.96 -14.70 -3.55
CA ALA A 83 -18.06 -13.91 -2.71
C ALA A 83 -16.69 -13.69 -3.36
N TRP A 84 -16.14 -14.72 -4.01
CA TRP A 84 -14.90 -14.61 -4.78
C TRP A 84 -15.02 -13.60 -5.92
N ALA A 85 -16.10 -13.64 -6.69
CA ALA A 85 -16.32 -12.72 -7.81
C ALA A 85 -16.43 -11.26 -7.32
N ASP A 86 -17.13 -11.04 -6.21
CA ASP A 86 -17.23 -9.72 -5.58
C ASP A 86 -15.87 -9.23 -5.08
N CYS A 87 -15.10 -10.07 -4.38
CA CYS A 87 -13.74 -9.74 -3.95
C CYS A 87 -12.82 -9.40 -5.13
N LEU A 88 -12.86 -10.18 -6.21
CA LEU A 88 -12.06 -9.93 -7.40
C LEU A 88 -12.40 -8.57 -8.02
N LYS A 89 -13.70 -8.27 -8.15
CA LYS A 89 -14.18 -6.98 -8.65
C LYS A 89 -13.72 -5.82 -7.75
N LEU A 90 -13.83 -5.98 -6.43
CA LEU A 90 -13.39 -4.97 -5.47
C LEU A 90 -11.90 -4.69 -5.56
N TYR A 91 -11.04 -5.72 -5.69
CA TYR A 91 -9.61 -5.50 -5.88
C TYR A 91 -9.31 -4.77 -7.20
N GLN A 92 -9.97 -5.13 -8.30
CA GLN A 92 -9.79 -4.47 -9.60
C GLN A 92 -10.21 -3.00 -9.55
N GLN A 93 -11.34 -2.69 -8.91
CA GLN A 93 -11.79 -1.32 -8.71
C GLN A 93 -10.84 -0.54 -7.80
N THR A 94 -10.35 -1.15 -6.73
CA THR A 94 -9.38 -0.54 -5.81
C THR A 94 -8.08 -0.20 -6.53
N ILE A 95 -7.56 -1.10 -7.38
CA ILE A 95 -6.36 -0.86 -8.20
C ILE A 95 -6.58 0.32 -9.15
N LEU A 96 -7.75 0.42 -9.80
CA LEU A 96 -8.07 1.53 -10.68
C LEU A 96 -8.07 2.86 -9.91
N GLN A 97 -8.74 2.91 -8.76
CA GLN A 97 -8.82 4.12 -7.93
C GLN A 97 -7.44 4.53 -7.41
N ILE A 98 -6.65 3.60 -6.89
CA ILE A 98 -5.30 3.89 -6.39
C ILE A 98 -4.40 4.45 -7.50
N ASN A 99 -4.44 3.86 -8.71
CA ASN A 99 -3.70 4.39 -9.86
C ASN A 99 -4.12 5.83 -10.19
N GLN A 100 -5.42 6.12 -10.19
CA GLN A 100 -5.92 7.48 -10.42
C GLN A 100 -5.41 8.44 -9.34
N THR A 101 -5.41 8.05 -8.06
CA THR A 101 -4.88 8.86 -6.97
C THR A 101 -3.37 9.13 -7.11
N LEU A 102 -2.58 8.19 -7.62
CA LEU A 102 -1.13 8.37 -7.84
C LEU A 102 -0.81 9.34 -8.99
N HIS A 103 -1.67 9.35 -10.03
CA HIS A 103 -1.49 10.20 -11.21
C HIS A 103 -2.21 11.55 -11.09
N SER A 104 -3.15 11.69 -10.16
CA SER A 104 -3.81 12.96 -9.89
C SER A 104 -2.88 13.92 -9.13
N THR A 105 -2.73 15.13 -9.65
CA THR A 105 -2.04 16.24 -8.96
C THR A 105 -2.94 16.93 -7.93
N LYS A 106 -4.23 16.60 -7.88
CA LYS A 106 -5.22 17.16 -6.97
C LYS A 106 -5.85 16.04 -6.15
N CYS A 107 -5.67 16.09 -4.84
CA CYS A 107 -6.52 15.32 -3.93
C CYS A 107 -7.89 15.97 -3.97
N THR A 108 -8.87 15.25 -4.49
CA THR A 108 -10.26 15.71 -4.43
C THR A 108 -10.82 15.43 -3.04
N ASP A 109 -11.91 16.10 -2.67
CA ASP A 109 -12.59 15.82 -1.39
C ASP A 109 -13.06 14.36 -1.30
N PHE A 110 -13.26 13.70 -2.45
CA PHE A 110 -13.53 12.27 -2.54
C PHE A 110 -12.36 11.39 -2.06
N ASP A 111 -11.12 11.87 -2.16
CA ASP A 111 -9.91 11.17 -1.72
C ASP A 111 -9.61 11.37 -0.22
N VAL A 112 -10.41 12.16 0.50
CA VAL A 112 -10.26 12.38 1.93
C VAL A 112 -11.00 11.26 2.67
N GLN A 113 -10.27 10.29 3.20
CA GLN A 113 -10.85 9.32 4.14
C GLN A 113 -11.03 9.98 5.51
N THR A 114 -12.24 9.85 6.05
CA THR A 114 -12.65 10.23 7.43
C THR A 114 -12.06 9.29 8.47
#